data_AF-A0AAW4BL62-F1
#
_entry.id   AF-A0AAW4BL62-F1
#
_cell.length_a   1.000
_cell.length_b   1.000
_cell.length_c   1.000
_cell.angle_alpha   90.00
_cell.angle_beta   90.00
_cell.angle_gamma   90.00
#
_symmetry.space_group_name_H-M   'P 1'
#
loop_
_entity.id
_entity.type
_entity.pdbx_description
1 polymer ?
#
loop_
_entity_poly.entity_id
_entity_poly.type
_entity_poly.pdbx_seq_one_letter_code
_entity_poly.pdbx_strand_id
1 'polypeptide(L)'
;LPRIQQVLQELLEMVNKEEVDVGSLTKKIAMEQVLSARLLRLANSAHFGGSRTVSSINDAVIRVGSGSVQTMVVASVLSSA
;
A
#
# COMPACT_ATOMS: atom_id res chain seq x y z
N LEU A 1 13.62 -2.10 -13.56
CA LEU A 1 12.80 -1.93 -12.34
C LEU A 1 13.61 -1.11 -11.34
N PRO A 2 13.03 -0.10 -10.68
CA PRO A 2 13.69 0.56 -9.55
C PRO A 2 14.03 -0.49 -8.49
N ARG A 3 15.07 -0.25 -7.67
CA ARG A 3 15.36 -1.15 -6.56
C ARG A 3 14.22 -1.00 -5.55
N ILE A 4 13.55 -2.10 -5.19
CA ILE A 4 12.40 -2.08 -4.25
C ILE A 4 12.68 -1.27 -2.97
N GLN A 5 13.93 -1.27 -2.51
CA GLN A 5 14.37 -0.47 -1.36
C GLN A 5 14.24 1.04 -1.56
N GLN A 6 14.50 1.57 -2.76
CA GLN A 6 14.31 2.99 -3.05
C GLN A 6 12.83 3.36 -3.01
N VAL A 7 11.95 2.51 -3.57
CA VAL A 7 10.51 2.76 -3.54
C VAL A 7 9.96 2.69 -2.12
N LEU A 8 10.44 1.75 -1.31
CA LEU A 8 10.06 1.64 0.11
C LEU A 8 10.50 2.86 0.92
N GLN A 9 11.70 3.40 0.68
CA GLN A 9 12.18 4.63 1.33
C GLN A 9 11.33 5.84 0.95
N GLU A 10 11.07 6.04 -0.35
CA GLU A 10 10.21 7.14 -0.81
C GLU A 10 8.80 7.03 -0.23
N LEU A 11 8.23 5.83 -0.20
CA LEU A 11 6.92 5.60 0.42
C LEU A 11 6.95 5.89 1.92
N LEU A 12 8.03 5.52 2.64
CA LEU A 12 8.19 5.83 4.05
C LEU A 12 8.22 7.35 4.30
N GLU A 13 8.94 8.10 3.47
CA GLU A 13 8.95 9.56 3.52
C GLU A 13 7.56 10.16 3.25
N MET A 14 6.81 9.58 2.31
CA MET A 14 5.46 10.05 1.99
C MET A 14 4.47 9.82 3.14
N VAL A 15 4.55 8.69 3.84
CA VAL A 15 3.63 8.36 4.95
C VAL A 15 3.97 9.10 6.25
N ASN A 16 5.19 9.61 6.39
CA ASN A 16 5.62 10.40 7.56
C ASN A 16 5.26 11.89 7.48
N LYS A 17 4.60 12.34 6.40
CA LYS A 17 4.13 13.72 6.27
C LYS A 17 2.87 13.95 7.09
N GLU A 18 2.70 15.16 7.61
CA GLU A 18 1.53 15.59 8.38
C GLU A 18 0.22 15.42 7.58
N GLU A 19 0.30 15.68 6.26
CA GLU A 19 -0.74 15.33 5.29
C GLU A 19 -0.20 14.38 4.23
N VAL A 20 -0.79 13.18 4.17
CA VAL A 20 -0.42 12.16 3.18
C VAL A 20 -1.26 12.33 1.93
N ASP A 21 -0.61 12.56 0.79
CA ASP A 21 -1.24 12.47 -0.53
C ASP A 21 -1.49 11.00 -0.89
N VAL A 22 -2.69 10.54 -0.59
CA VAL A 22 -3.17 9.18 -0.87
C VAL A 22 -3.15 8.88 -2.37
N GLY A 23 -3.37 9.86 -3.24
CA GLY A 23 -3.35 9.67 -4.69
C GLY A 23 -1.94 9.35 -5.18
N SER A 24 -0.95 10.11 -4.73
CA SER A 24 0.45 9.84 -5.04
C SER A 24 0.93 8.51 -4.44
N LEU A 25 0.52 8.21 -3.20
CA LEU A 25 0.82 6.93 -2.54
C LEU A 25 0.29 5.74 -3.34
N THR A 26 -0.96 5.84 -3.80
CA THR A 26 -1.63 4.79 -4.57
C THR A 26 -0.95 4.55 -5.91
N LYS A 27 -0.56 5.62 -6.62
CA LYS A 27 0.20 5.52 -7.88
C LYS A 27 1.53 4.79 -7.67
N LYS A 28 2.27 5.15 -6.62
CA LYS A 28 3.57 4.55 -6.32
C LYS A 28 3.43 3.06 -5.95
N ILE A 29 2.42 2.69 -5.15
CA ILE A 29 2.12 1.29 -4.84
C ILE A 29 1.76 0.50 -6.10
N ALA A 30 0.96 1.08 -7.00
CA ALA A 30 0.55 0.44 -8.25
C ALA A 30 1.71 0.16 -9.21
N MET A 31 2.79 0.95 -9.14
CA MET A 31 4.00 0.73 -9.94
C MET A 31 4.87 -0.42 -9.42
N GLU A 32 4.69 -0.86 -8.17
CA GLU A 32 5.47 -1.93 -7.55
C GLU A 32 4.64 -3.19 -7.32
N GLN A 33 4.98 -4.26 -8.04
CA GLN A 33 4.24 -5.53 -8.02
C GLN A 33 4.08 -6.14 -6.62
N VAL A 34 5.12 -6.05 -5.78
CA VAL A 34 5.12 -6.68 -4.44
C VAL A 34 4.15 -5.94 -3.52
N LEU A 35 4.15 -4.61 -3.58
CA LEU A 35 3.28 -3.77 -2.78
C LEU A 35 1.83 -3.85 -3.26
N SER A 36 1.64 -3.87 -4.58
CA SER A 36 0.33 -4.11 -5.20
C SER A 36 -0.27 -5.43 -4.74
N ALA A 37 0.50 -6.52 -4.78
CA ALA A 37 0.03 -7.83 -4.32
C ALA A 37 -0.27 -7.86 -2.82
N ARG A 38 0.56 -7.20 -1.99
CA ARG A 38 0.33 -7.07 -0.54
C ARG A 38 -0.96 -6.31 -0.24
N LEU A 39 -1.19 -5.19 -0.92
CA LEU A 39 -2.38 -4.37 -0.73
C LEU A 39 -3.66 -5.13 -1.15
N LEU A 40 -3.64 -5.82 -2.29
CA LEU A 40 -4.77 -6.64 -2.73
C LEU A 40 -5.07 -7.79 -1.75
N ARG A 41 -4.04 -8.45 -1.21
CA ARG A 41 -4.23 -9.47 -0.17
C ARG A 41 -4.83 -8.88 1.11
N LEU A 42 -4.38 -7.70 1.51
CA LEU A 42 -4.89 -7.02 2.70
C LEU A 42 -6.37 -6.65 2.52
N ALA A 43 -6.73 -6.05 1.39
CA ALA A 43 -8.10 -5.66 1.06
C ALA A 43 -9.07 -6.85 0.95
N ASN A 44 -8.57 -8.05 0.63
CA ASN A 44 -9.35 -9.28 0.55
C ASN A 44 -9.20 -10.18 1.79
N SER A 45 -8.53 -9.71 2.84
CA SER A 45 -8.34 -10.48 4.08
C SER A 45 -9.65 -10.64 4.85
N ALA A 46 -9.70 -11.57 5.81
CA ALA A 46 -10.88 -11.74 6.66
C ALA A 46 -11.30 -10.46 7.41
N HIS A 47 -10.37 -9.55 7.69
CA HIS A 47 -10.63 -8.31 8.41
C HIS A 47 -11.22 -7.21 7.52
N PHE A 48 -10.71 -7.05 6.29
CA PHE A 48 -11.12 -5.96 5.39
C PHE A 48 -12.00 -6.40 4.23
N GLY A 49 -12.03 -7.70 3.94
CA GLY A 49 -12.77 -8.30 2.83
C GLY A 49 -14.27 -8.14 2.96
N GLY A 50 -14.97 -8.38 1.85
CA GLY A 50 -16.43 -8.36 1.81
C GLY A 50 -16.96 -9.45 0.89
N SER A 51 -18.23 -9.34 0.50
CA SER A 51 -18.89 -10.31 -0.39
C SER A 51 -18.29 -10.37 -1.80
N ARG A 52 -17.47 -9.38 -2.21
CA ARG A 52 -16.81 -9.32 -3.51
C ARG A 52 -15.32 -9.10 -3.37
N THR A 53 -14.56 -9.83 -4.19
CA THR A 53 -13.10 -9.69 -4.32
C THR A 53 -12.73 -8.36 -4.94
N VAL A 54 -11.69 -7.72 -4.39
CA VAL A 54 -11.04 -6.53 -4.94
C VAL A 54 -9.88 -6.94 -5.83
N SER A 55 -9.82 -6.38 -7.04
CA SER A 55 -8.74 -6.62 -8.01
C SER A 55 -8.01 -5.35 -8.45
N SER A 56 -8.44 -4.16 -8.01
CA SER A 56 -7.80 -2.88 -8.34
C SER A 56 -7.13 -2.25 -7.12
N ILE A 57 -6.02 -1.53 -7.32
CA ILE A 57 -5.30 -0.84 -6.25
C ILE A 57 -6.14 0.31 -5.69
N ASN A 58 -6.82 1.08 -6.53
CA ASN A 58 -7.70 2.15 -6.08
C ASN A 58 -8.83 1.61 -5.19
N ASP A 59 -9.54 0.56 -5.62
CA ASP A 59 -10.61 -0.04 -4.80
C ASP A 59 -10.05 -0.66 -3.53
N ALA A 60 -8.83 -1.19 -3.57
CA ALA A 60 -8.17 -1.68 -2.39
C ALA A 60 -7.94 -0.54 -1.39
N VAL A 61 -7.32 0.57 -1.82
CA VAL A 61 -7.10 1.74 -0.95
C VAL A 61 -8.41 2.27 -0.36
N ILE A 62 -9.49 2.34 -1.16
CA ILE A 62 -10.82 2.74 -0.68
C ILE A 62 -11.35 1.78 0.39
N ARG A 63 -11.16 0.47 0.21
CA ARG A 63 -11.63 -0.56 1.15
C ARG A 63 -10.80 -0.61 2.44
N VAL A 64 -9.48 -0.51 2.37
CA VAL A 64 -8.63 -0.60 3.56
C VAL A 64 -8.51 0.73 4.32
N GLY A 65 -8.63 1.85 3.61
CA GLY A 65 -8.38 3.19 4.16
C GLY A 65 -6.88 3.55 4.22
N SER A 66 -6.60 4.85 4.19
CA SER A 66 -5.23 5.40 4.12
C SER A 66 -4.36 5.00 5.30
N GLY A 67 -4.88 5.00 6.53
CA GLY A 67 -4.12 4.62 7.72
C GLY A 67 -3.61 3.17 7.66
N SER A 68 -4.44 2.21 7.25
CA SER A 68 -4.01 0.81 7.11
C SER A 68 -3.03 0.62 5.95
N VAL A 69 -3.16 1.39 4.87
CA VAL A 69 -2.19 1.41 3.77
C VAL A 69 -0.83 1.92 4.25
N GLN A 70 -0.81 2.99 5.04
CA GLN A 70 0.43 3.52 5.63
C GLN A 70 1.11 2.49 6.53
N THR A 71 0.36 1.85 7.44
CA THR A 71 0.89 0.77 8.30
C THR A 71 1.46 -0.38 7.48
N MET A 72 0.81 -0.77 6.39
CA MET A 72 1.31 -1.82 5.49
C MET A 72 2.61 -1.43 4.78
N VAL A 73 2.76 -0.16 4.39
CA VAL A 73 4.00 0.38 3.83
C VAL A 73 5.13 0.32 4.86
N VAL A 74 4.89 0.79 6.08
CA VAL A 74 5.90 0.75 7.18
C VAL A 74 6.31 -0.70 7.47
N ALA A 75 5.34 -1.60 7.62
CA ALA A 75 5.62 -3.03 7.83
C ALA A 75 6.38 -3.65 6.66
N SER A 76 6.12 -3.20 5.43
CA SER A 76 6.83 -3.66 4.23
C SER A 76 8.30 -3.25 4.22
N VAL A 77 8.64 -2.07 4.74
CA VAL A 77 10.03 -1.62 4.94
C VAL A 77 10.72 -2.53 5.95
N LEU A 78 10.11 -2.73 7.12
CA LEU A 78 10.69 -3.54 8.21
C LEU A 78 10.90 -5.01 7.82
N SER A 79 9.99 -5.59 7.04
CA SER A 79 10.08 -6.97 6.54
C SER A 79 11.13 -7.17 5.43
N SER A 80 11.63 -6.08 4.84
CA SER A 80 12.57 -6.13 3.70
C SER A 80 14.00 -5.72 4.11
N ALA A 81 14.21 -5.43 5.40
CA ALA A 81 15.51 -5.24 6.04
C ALA A 81 16.04 -6.57 6.59
#